data_AF-A0A7W6UJB5-F1
#
_entry.id   AF-A0A7W6UJB5-F1
#
_cell.length_a   1.000
_cell.length_b   1.000
_cell.length_c   1.000
_cell.angle_alpha   90.00
_cell.angle_beta   90.00
_cell.angle_gamma   90.00
#
_symmetry.space_group_name_H-M   'P 1'
#
loop_
_entity.id
_entity.type
_entity.pdbx_description
1 polymer ?
#
loop_
_entity_poly.entity_id
_entity_poly.type
_entity_poly.pdbx_seq_one_letter_code
_entity_poly.pdbx_strand_id
1 'polypeptide(L)'
;MKREKITAVDGDLELSVEIWINDESRLHDYGIPRSAWFRGLRIMRKYGSEKALDELDRRAFAAFGRGNVRMSYRLRDLMIVIHAMEEDEVMPNDRVH
;
A
#
# COMPACT_ATOMS: atom_id res chain seq x y z
N MET A 1 20.41 -7.77 -3.91
CA MET A 1 20.41 -6.46 -3.21
C MET A 1 21.27 -5.47 -3.98
N LYS A 2 20.68 -4.38 -4.46
CA LYS A 2 21.38 -3.29 -5.17
C LYS A 2 21.19 -2.00 -4.38
N ARG A 3 22.27 -1.26 -4.12
CA ARG A 3 22.24 0.05 -3.45
C ARG A 3 22.58 1.13 -4.45
N GLU A 4 21.74 2.15 -4.54
CA GLU A 4 22.01 3.36 -5.33
C GLU A 4 21.99 4.55 -4.38
N LYS A 5 23.06 5.34 -4.37
CA LYS A 5 23.15 6.57 -3.60
C LYS A 5 23.13 7.74 -4.56
N ILE A 6 22.14 8.62 -4.38
CA ILE A 6 22.02 9.88 -5.10
C ILE A 6 22.34 10.97 -4.10
N THR A 7 23.28 11.83 -4.43
CA THR A 7 23.70 12.94 -3.58
C THR A 7 23.50 14.24 -4.35
N ALA A 8 22.84 15.21 -3.74
CA ALA A 8 22.59 16.53 -4.28
C ALA A 8 22.99 17.58 -3.26
N VAL A 9 23.65 18.64 -3.71
CA VAL A 9 24.07 19.76 -2.85
C VAL A 9 23.35 21.01 -3.34
N ASP A 10 22.69 21.73 -2.41
CA ASP A 10 22.06 23.02 -2.66
C ASP A 10 22.50 24.03 -1.60
N GLY A 11 23.41 24.93 -1.98
CA GLY A 11 24.06 25.86 -1.04
C GLY A 11 24.85 25.12 0.04
N ASP A 12 24.51 25.35 1.31
CA ASP A 12 25.12 24.71 2.48
C ASP A 12 24.45 23.37 2.86
N LEU A 13 23.45 22.91 2.10
CA LEU A 13 22.71 21.68 2.38
C LEU A 13 23.17 20.54 1.46
N GLU A 14 23.55 19.42 2.08
CA GLU A 14 23.77 18.14 1.39
C GLU A 14 22.57 17.21 1.62
N LEU A 15 21.89 16.88 0.53
CA LEU A 15 20.86 15.84 0.48
C LEU A 15 21.47 14.55 -0.04
N SER A 16 21.35 13.48 0.74
CA SER A 16 21.66 12.13 0.26
C SER A 16 20.40 11.26 0.31
N VAL A 17 20.12 10.60 -0.80
CA VAL A 17 19.04 9.62 -0.95
C VAL A 17 19.69 8.28 -1.23
N GLU A 18 19.50 7.32 -0.33
CA GLU A 18 19.95 5.94 -0.52
C GLU A 18 18.76 5.04 -0.86
N ILE A 19 18.83 4.41 -2.03
CA ILE A 19 17.83 3.50 -2.55
C ILE A 19 18.36 2.07 -2.40
N TRP A 20 17.64 1.26 -1.63
CA TRP A 20 17.93 -0.16 -1.43
C TRP A 20 16.92 -1.02 -2.20
N ILE A 21 17.35 -1.59 -3.31
CA ILE A 21 16.55 -2.51 -4.13
C ILE A 21 16.84 -3.93 -3.64
N ASN A 22 15.89 -4.52 -2.92
CA ASN A 22 15.93 -5.92 -2.49
C ASN A 22 14.85 -6.69 -3.25
N ASP A 23 15.22 -7.81 -3.86
CA ASP A 23 14.33 -8.70 -4.62
C ASP A 23 13.71 -9.79 -3.72
N GLU A 24 14.03 -9.80 -2.43
CA GLU A 24 13.39 -10.67 -1.43
C GLU A 24 11.96 -10.19 -1.16
N SER A 25 11.02 -11.16 -1.15
CA SER A 25 9.62 -10.93 -0.75
C SER A 25 9.59 -10.36 0.67
N ARG A 26 9.36 -9.04 0.78
CA ARG A 26 9.31 -8.39 2.08
C ARG A 26 8.03 -8.80 2.81
N LEU A 27 8.06 -8.75 4.15
CA LEU A 27 6.83 -8.53 4.92
C LEU A 27 6.08 -7.39 4.20
N HIS A 28 4.79 -7.54 3.94
CA HIS A 28 3.95 -6.61 3.16
C HIS A 28 3.99 -6.71 1.62
N ASP A 29 4.63 -7.72 1.01
CA ASP A 29 4.34 -8.06 -0.40
C ASP A 29 3.02 -8.84 -0.50
N TYR A 30 1.90 -8.15 -0.30
CA TYR A 30 0.56 -8.73 -0.41
C TYR A 30 0.18 -9.09 -1.86
N GLY A 31 1.12 -9.01 -2.83
CA GLY A 31 0.83 -9.17 -4.25
C GLY A 31 -0.06 -8.06 -4.83
N ILE A 32 -0.21 -6.95 -4.10
CA ILE A 32 -1.11 -5.86 -4.46
C ILE A 32 -0.35 -4.81 -5.30
N PRO A 33 -0.87 -4.44 -6.48
CA PRO A 33 -0.21 -3.45 -7.31
C PRO A 33 -0.13 -2.08 -6.60
N ARG A 34 0.99 -1.38 -6.77
CA ARG A 34 1.23 -0.03 -6.21
C ARG A 34 0.08 0.96 -6.47
N SER A 35 -0.61 0.84 -7.60
CA SER A 35 -1.76 1.68 -7.93
C SER A 35 -2.96 1.47 -7.00
N ALA A 36 -3.16 0.26 -6.49
CA ALA A 36 -4.21 -0.04 -5.52
C ALA A 36 -3.87 0.55 -4.14
N TRP A 37 -2.60 0.55 -3.73
CA TRP A 37 -2.13 1.22 -2.52
C TRP A 37 -2.48 2.72 -2.49
N PHE A 38 -2.12 3.46 -3.54
CA PHE A 38 -2.46 4.88 -3.64
C PHE A 38 -3.97 5.13 -3.66
N ARG A 39 -4.73 4.19 -4.24
CA ARG A 39 -6.18 4.28 -4.29
C ARG A 39 -6.81 4.03 -2.93
N GLY A 40 -6.35 3.03 -2.18
CA GLY A 40 -6.76 2.77 -0.80
C GLY A 40 -6.51 3.99 0.09
N LEU A 41 -5.30 4.56 0.04
CA LEU A 41 -4.96 5.78 0.77
C LEU A 41 -5.92 6.95 0.48
N ARG A 42 -6.25 7.16 -0.79
CA ARG A 42 -7.17 8.24 -1.21
C ARG A 42 -8.59 8.01 -0.71
N ILE A 43 -9.05 6.76 -0.70
CA ILE A 43 -10.38 6.40 -0.21
C ILE A 43 -10.44 6.60 1.32
N MET A 44 -9.44 6.11 2.06
CA MET A 44 -9.34 6.31 3.51
C MET A 44 -9.34 7.79 3.87
N ARG A 45 -8.50 8.61 3.22
CA ARG A 45 -8.45 10.07 3.46
C ARG A 45 -9.77 10.77 3.24
N LYS A 46 -10.62 10.26 2.33
CA LYS A 46 -11.87 10.91 1.97
C LYS A 46 -13.04 10.49 2.87
N TYR A 47 -13.06 9.24 3.32
CA TYR A 47 -14.25 8.67 3.97
C TYR A 47 -13.99 8.15 5.40
N GLY A 48 -12.73 8.03 5.82
CA GLY A 48 -12.35 7.21 6.97
C GLY A 48 -12.22 5.74 6.56
N SER A 49 -11.44 4.98 7.32
CA SER A 49 -11.17 3.56 7.07
C SER A 49 -12.40 2.68 7.25
N GLU A 50 -13.07 2.77 8.40
CA GLU A 50 -14.27 1.98 8.73
C GLU A 50 -15.36 2.11 7.65
N LYS A 51 -15.75 3.36 7.33
CA LYS A 51 -16.74 3.64 6.29
C LYS A 51 -16.28 3.22 4.89
N ALA A 52 -14.97 3.26 4.62
CA ALA A 52 -14.42 2.79 3.36
C ALA A 52 -14.52 1.27 3.23
N LEU A 53 -14.18 0.53 4.30
CA LEU A 53 -14.24 -0.92 4.35
C LEU A 53 -15.68 -1.42 4.15
N ASP A 54 -16.64 -0.84 4.88
CA ASP A 54 -18.06 -1.20 4.75
C ASP A 54 -18.59 -1.03 3.32
N GLU A 55 -18.28 0.12 2.71
CA GLU A 55 -18.75 0.42 1.35
C GLU A 55 -18.03 -0.42 0.30
N LEU A 56 -16.76 -0.75 0.50
CA LEU A 56 -16.00 -1.64 -0.37
C LEU A 56 -16.53 -3.06 -0.31
N ASP A 57 -16.81 -3.60 0.88
CA ASP A 57 -17.34 -4.96 1.04
C ASP A 57 -18.74 -5.08 0.42
N ARG A 58 -19.63 -4.11 0.71
CA ARG A 58 -20.97 -4.05 0.11
C ARG A 58 -20.91 -4.05 -1.42
N ARG A 59 -19.99 -3.27 -2.01
CA ARG A 59 -19.79 -3.23 -3.46
C ARG A 59 -19.17 -4.51 -4.01
N ALA A 60 -18.23 -5.11 -3.28
CA ALA A 60 -17.59 -6.36 -3.67
C ALA A 60 -18.60 -7.51 -3.72
N PHE A 61 -19.49 -7.57 -2.73
CA PHE A 61 -20.59 -8.52 -2.68
C PHE A 61 -21.58 -8.31 -3.83
N ALA A 62 -22.00 -7.06 -4.07
CA ALA A 62 -22.91 -6.74 -5.18
C ALA A 62 -22.29 -6.97 -6.57
N ALA A 63 -20.96 -6.85 -6.71
CA ALA A 63 -20.24 -7.16 -7.93
C ALA A 63 -20.18 -8.67 -8.16
N PHE A 64 -19.90 -9.44 -7.11
CA PHE A 64 -19.91 -10.90 -7.14
C PHE A 64 -21.28 -11.46 -7.51
N GLY A 65 -22.35 -10.97 -6.86
CA GLY A 65 -23.73 -11.39 -7.16
C GLY A 65 -24.19 -11.10 -8.59
N ARG A 66 -23.54 -10.15 -9.28
CA ARG A 66 -23.76 -9.86 -10.71
C ARG A 66 -22.84 -10.65 -11.66
N GLY A 67 -22.08 -11.62 -11.15
CA GLY A 67 -21.11 -12.41 -11.90
C GLY A 67 -19.82 -11.66 -12.24
N ASN A 68 -19.62 -10.43 -11.75
CA ASN A 68 -18.41 -9.64 -11.99
C ASN A 68 -17.33 -9.96 -10.94
N VAL A 69 -16.82 -11.18 -11.00
CA VAL A 69 -15.83 -11.72 -10.06
C VAL A 69 -14.54 -10.89 -10.06
N ARG A 70 -14.08 -10.44 -11.24
CA ARG A 70 -12.88 -9.61 -11.37
C ARG A 70 -13.00 -8.28 -10.62
N MET A 71 -14.17 -7.65 -10.66
CA MET A 71 -14.39 -6.41 -9.91
C MET A 71 -14.47 -6.69 -8.41
N SER A 72 -15.09 -7.79 -8.00
CA SER A 72 -15.14 -8.19 -6.60
C SER A 72 -13.73 -8.34 -6.00
N TYR A 73 -12.83 -9.05 -6.69
CA TYR A 73 -11.44 -9.17 -6.25
C TYR A 73 -10.71 -7.84 -6.18
N ARG A 74 -10.84 -6.98 -7.20
CA ARG A 74 -10.24 -5.64 -7.16
C ARG A 74 -10.70 -4.78 -5.98
N LEU A 75 -11.96 -4.93 -5.56
CA LEU A 75 -12.48 -4.22 -4.40
C LEU A 75 -11.94 -4.82 -3.10
N ARG A 76 -11.78 -6.14 -3.03
CA ARG A 76 -11.14 -6.84 -1.90
C ARG A 76 -9.65 -6.50 -1.78
N ASP A 77 -8.92 -6.37 -2.89
CA ASP A 77 -7.53 -5.90 -2.87
C ASP A 77 -7.41 -4.52 -2.20
N LEU A 78 -8.37 -3.62 -2.45
CA LEU A 78 -8.40 -2.31 -1.79
C LEU A 78 -8.69 -2.42 -0.29
N MET A 79 -9.46 -3.43 0.15
CA MET A 79 -9.67 -3.67 1.57
C MET A 79 -8.39 -4.18 2.23
N ILE A 80 -7.66 -5.11 1.60
CA ILE A 80 -6.38 -5.62 2.12
C ILE A 80 -5.38 -4.46 2.29
N VAL A 81 -5.34 -3.52 1.33
CA VAL A 81 -4.54 -2.29 1.47
C VAL A 81 -4.91 -1.51 2.72
N ILE A 82 -6.20 -1.31 2.98
CA ILE A 82 -6.68 -0.52 4.13
C ILE A 82 -6.33 -1.23 5.43
N HIS A 83 -6.57 -2.55 5.51
CA HIS A 83 -6.19 -3.36 6.67
C HIS A 83 -4.68 -3.32 6.93
N ALA A 84 -3.85 -3.50 5.89
CA ALA A 84 -2.41 -3.40 6.03
C ALA A 84 -1.99 -2.01 6.54
N MET A 85 -2.60 -0.93 6.06
CA MET A 85 -2.31 0.43 6.54
C MET A 85 -2.73 0.70 7.99
N GLU A 86 -3.76 0.02 8.50
CA GLU A 86 -4.26 0.21 9.87
C GLU A 86 -3.61 -0.73 10.89
N GLU A 87 -3.29 -1.96 10.48
CA GLU A 87 -2.82 -3.03 11.36
C GLU A 87 -1.30 -3.21 11.34
N ASP A 88 -0.58 -2.69 10.34
CA ASP A 88 0.88 -2.70 10.35
C ASP A 88 1.42 -1.69 11.37
N GLU A 89 1.54 -2.13 12.62
CA GLU A 89 2.47 -1.53 13.58
C GLU A 89 3.88 -1.69 13.05
N VAL A 90 4.61 -0.57 12.88
CA VAL A 90 6.03 -0.58 12.56
C VAL A 90 6.76 -1.36 13.66
N MET A 91 7.17 -2.58 13.37
CA MET A 91 7.95 -3.36 14.31
C MET A 91 9.35 -2.74 14.39
N PRO A 92 9.98 -2.69 15.58
CA PRO A 92 11.33 -2.13 15.74
C PRO A 92 12.38 -2.72 14.77
N ASN A 93 12.14 -3.94 14.29
CA ASN A 93 12.97 -4.65 13.32
C ASN A 93 12.74 -4.24 11.86
N ASP A 94 11.75 -3.39 11.56
CA ASP A 94 11.50 -2.87 10.20
C ASP A 94 12.49 -1.75 9.81
N ARG A 95 13.28 -1.26 10.77
CA ARG A 95 14.45 -0.41 10.53
C ARG A 95 15.63 -1.31 10.16
N VAL A 96 15.67 -1.74 8.90
CA VAL A 96 16.80 -2.50 8.34
C VAL A 96 18.10 -1.69 8.52
N HIS A 97 19.10 -2.32 9.15
CA HIS A 97 20.49 -1.85 9.28
C HIS A 97 21.23 -1.84 7.93
#